data_AF-A0A842P8E9-F1
#
_entry.id   AF-A0A842P8E9-F1
#
_cell.length_a   1.000
_cell.length_b   1.000
_cell.length_c   1.000
_cell.angle_alpha   90.00
_cell.angle_beta   90.00
_cell.angle_gamma   90.00
#
_symmetry.space_group_name_H-M   'P 1'
#
loop_
_entity.id
_entity.type
_entity.pdbx_description
1 polymer ?
#
loop_
_entity_poly.entity_id
_entity_poly.type
_entity_poly.pdbx_seq_one_letter_code
_entity_poly.pdbx_strand_id
1 'polypeptide(L)' 'MKGDSPGTCQDCGEHVTYTKKRTETDAEYLKKHRCPKCGNFALKVRVENTN' A
#
# COMPACT_ATOMS: atom_id res chain seq x y z
N MET A 1 7.01 11.90 9.06
CA MET A 1 5.92 10.94 9.31
C MET A 1 6.44 9.55 8.96
N LYS A 2 6.39 8.56 9.87
CA LYS A 2 6.52 7.15 9.49
C LYS A 2 5.12 6.75 9.01
N GLY A 3 4.91 6.77 7.70
CA GLY A 3 3.62 6.50 7.09
C GLY A 3 3.57 5.04 6.67
N ASP A 4 3.24 4.16 7.61
CA ASP A 4 2.82 2.81 7.27
C ASP A 4 1.38 2.91 6.76
N SER A 5 1.17 2.60 5.48
CA SER A 5 -0.15 2.69 4.85
C SER A 5 -0.77 1.31 4.74
N PRO A 6 -1.89 1.05 5.44
CA PRO A 6 -2.63 -0.19 5.28
C PRO A 6 -3.38 -0.19 3.94
N GLY A 7 -3.32 -1.33 3.26
CA GLY A 7 -4.02 -1.59 2.01
C GLY A 7 -4.67 -2.97 2.00
N THR A 8 -5.79 -3.10 1.30
CA THR A 8 -6.43 -4.40 1.06
C THR A 8 -6.49 -4.69 -0.43
N CYS A 9 -6.00 -5.86 -0.84
CA CYS A 9 -6.10 -6.33 -2.21
C CYS A 9 -7.55 -6.60 -2.59
N GLN A 10 -8.03 -5.99 -3.67
CA GLN A 10 -9.40 -6.18 -4.13
C GLN A 10 -9.65 -7.56 -4.73
N ASP A 11 -8.63 -8.20 -5.30
CA ASP A 11 -8.79 -9.50 -5.99
C ASP A 11 -8.82 -10.68 -5.01
N CYS A 12 -8.05 -10.61 -3.93
CA CYS A 12 -7.87 -11.74 -3.03
C CYS A 12 -8.04 -11.42 -1.54
N GLY A 13 -8.44 -10.19 -1.20
CA GLY A 13 -8.80 -9.78 0.16
C GLY A 13 -7.63 -9.68 1.14
N GLU A 14 -6.40 -9.88 0.67
CA GLU A 14 -5.20 -9.86 1.50
C GLU A 14 -4.96 -8.48 2.09
N HIS A 15 -4.68 -8.43 3.39
CA HIS A 15 -4.34 -7.19 4.09
C HIS A 15 -2.83 -7.00 4.08
N VAL A 16 -2.37 -5.85 3.60
CA VAL A 16 -0.94 -5.56 3.41
C VAL A 16 -0.64 -4.19 3.99
N THR A 17 0.48 -4.06 4.68
CA THR A 17 0.97 -2.77 5.19
C THR A 17 2.22 -2.37 4.43
N TYR A 18 2.21 -1.17 3.86
CA TYR A 18 3.35 -0.64 3.10
C TYR A 18 4.06 0.46 3.87
N THR A 19 5.33 0.22 4.19
CA THR A 19 6.19 1.21 4.83
C THR A 19 6.88 2.08 3.79
N LYS A 20 6.63 3.40 3.83
CA LYS A 20 7.43 4.37 3.06
C LYS A 20 8.72 4.70 3.83
N LYS A 21 9.88 4.41 3.22
CA LYS A 21 11.18 4.84 3.76
C LYS A 21 11.40 6.32 3.43
N ARG A 22 12.09 7.07 4.32
CA ARG A 22 12.34 8.52 4.12
C ARG A 22 13.14 8.84 2.85
N THR A 23 14.00 7.91 2.43
CA THR A 23 14.85 8.06 1.23
C THR A 23 14.18 7.56 -0.03
N GLU A 24 12.96 7.03 0.06
CA GLU A 24 12.28 6.39 -1.05
C GLU A 24 11.42 7.40 -1.81
N THR A 25 11.61 7.44 -3.12
CA THR A 25 10.81 8.26 -4.02
C THR A 25 9.38 7.72 -4.13
N ASP A 26 8.43 8.57 -4.51
CA ASP A 26 7.04 8.14 -4.73
C ASP A 26 6.96 7.05 -5.81
N ALA A 27 7.81 7.11 -6.83
CA ALA A 27 7.89 6.09 -7.87
C ALA A 27 8.34 4.72 -7.32
N GLU A 28 9.34 4.69 -6.45
CA GLU A 28 9.79 3.45 -5.78
C GLU A 28 8.74 2.91 -4.81
N TYR A 29 8.04 3.80 -4.11
CA TYR A 29 6.96 3.45 -3.20
C TYR A 29 5.75 2.86 -3.95
N LEU A 30 5.36 3.45 -5.08
CA LEU A 30 4.27 2.97 -5.94
C LEU A 30 4.59 1.62 -6.58
N LYS A 31 5.85 1.32 -6.90
CA LYS A 31 6.25 -0.01 -7.38
C LYS A 31 5.94 -1.12 -6.37
N LYS A 32 5.93 -0.80 -5.07
CA LYS A 32 5.59 -1.75 -4.00
C LYS A 32 4.10 -1.98 -3.83
N HIS A 33 3.23 -1.16 -4.42
CA HIS A 33 1.77 -1.30 -4.34
C HIS A 33 1.21 -2.44 -5.22
N ARG A 34 1.92 -3.57 -5.23
CA ARG A 34 1.41 -4.84 -5.76
C ARG A 34 1.06 -5.74 -4.60
N CYS A 35 -0.01 -6.50 -4.76
CA CYS A 35 -0.36 -7.55 -3.81
C CYS A 35 0.74 -8.65 -3.85
N PRO A 36 1.33 -9.05 -2.71
CA PRO A 36 2.36 -10.10 -2.68
C PRO A 36 1.80 -11.49 -3.03
N LYS A 37 0.50 -11.69 -2.87
CA LYS A 37 -0.19 -12.96 -3.15
C LYS A 37 -0.62 -13.09 -4.62
N CYS A 38 -1.03 -11.96 -5.20
CA CYS A 38 -1.79 -11.95 -6.45
C CYS A 38 -1.06 -11.17 -7.57
N GLY A 39 -0.02 -10.39 -7.25
CA GLY A 39 0.78 -9.61 -8.20
C GLY A 39 0.10 -8.37 -8.79
N ASN A 40 -1.21 -8.24 -8.58
CA ASN A 40 -2.06 -7.16 -9.10
C ASN A 40 -1.95 -5.86 -8.30
N PHE A 41 -2.24 -4.74 -8.97
CA PHE A 41 -2.12 -3.37 -8.48
C PHE A 41 -3.36 -2.81 -7.77
N ALA A 42 -4.45 -3.57 -7.65
CA ALA A 42 -5.70 -3.09 -7.06
C ALA A 42 -5.66 -3.18 -5.52
N LEU A 43 -5.04 -2.19 -4.88
CA LEU A 43 -5.06 -2.02 -3.42
C LEU A 43 -5.94 -0.82 -3.07
N LYS A 44 -6.96 -1.03 -2.24
CA LYS A 44 -7.64 0.09 -1.56
C LYS A 44 -6.72 0.54 -0.43
N VAL A 45 -6.05 1.68 -0.59
CA VAL A 45 -5.47 2.39 0.55
C VAL A 45 -6.63 2.81 1.45
N ARG A 46 -6.61 2.36 2.72
CA ARG A 46 -7.53 2.93 3.71
C ARG A 46 -7.03 4.33 4.00
N VAL A 47 -7.57 5.31 3.28
CA VAL A 47 -7.48 6.70 3.72
C VAL A 47 -8.38 6.76 4.95
N GLU A 48 -7.77 6.76 6.14
CA GLU A 48 -8.49 7.13 7.34
C GLU A 48 -8.85 8.61 7.18
N ASN A 49 -10.08 8.88 6.72
CA ASN A 49 -10.66 10.20 6.80
C ASN A 49 -10.79 10.54 8.29
N THR A 50 -9.81 11.25 8.83
CA THR A 50 -10.00 12.05 10.03
C THR A 50 -11.01 13.14 9.68
N ASN A 51 -12.24 12.99 10.18
CA ASN A 51 -13.18 14.10 10.37
C ASN A 51 -12.54 15.18 11.27
#